data_AF-A0AA47LR98-F1
#
_entry.id   AF-A0AA47LR98-F1
#
_cell.length_a   1.000
_cell.length_b   1.000
_cell.length_c   1.000
_cell.angle_alpha   90.00
_cell.angle_beta   90.00
_cell.angle_gamma   90.00
#
_symmetry.space_group_name_H-M   'P 1'
#
loop_
_entity.id
_entity.type
_entity.pdbx_description
1 polymer ?
#
loop_
_entity_poly.entity_id
_entity_poly.type
_entity_poly.pdbx_seq_one_letter_code
_entity_poly.pdbx_strand_id
1 'polypeptide(L)'
;MSQQFQLLRERRFLPYFITQALGAFNDNVYKNVLVIMVAFASADQLPMDATLFINAAAGLFILPFFLFSAFAGELADKYDKALIMRRVKWLEVAIMSSAAFALYFHAWNVLLGLLFLMGTQSAFFGPVKYALLPQTLNDKELVSGNALVETGTFLSILLGTLLAGFIAHHPDSSLIAGIAVLSFALLGVMSAYAIPPAPAGNPGLNLRYRPVALMRQTLRFARKDKVTLQAILGISWFWFLGASYLTQFPKFTASIGGGEIGVSFLLTLFSVGIAVGALLCDKLSGHRIEPGIVPLGSLGLTGFGLHLFFATPAAPTLHTNLVAFITDPALTWVFIDLLMIGVCGGIFIVPLYSLMQQRADKAARARVIAANNIFNALFMVVSAILGITLLVVVELSIAEFFLVLAVLNLLVAIYVSKLVPIFALRFFTWMVTHTLYRVKHQDLHHIPEKGGALLICNHVSYMDALLLAGACHRPIRFVMFEDLYKIPVLHWFFRTSKVIPISHRGRTIRAAMNEIQKALDNGEVVLIFPEGHLSYDGEIDQFRRGMDMILQRSPVPVVPMALQGLWGSYFSRHGGKAMLKLPKRFWSKVTVVAGPAVEPEQATSEHMRNEVIRLRADRP
;
A
#
# COMPACT_ATOMS: atom_id res chain seq x y z
N MET A 1 6.85 2.38 -23.44
CA MET A 1 5.67 2.39 -22.52
C MET A 1 6.11 1.76 -21.20
N SER A 2 5.72 2.31 -20.06
CA SER A 2 6.06 1.72 -18.75
C SER A 2 5.45 0.32 -18.63
N GLN A 3 6.15 -0.58 -17.91
CA GLN A 3 5.74 -1.96 -17.65
C GLN A 3 4.32 -2.03 -17.03
N GLN A 4 3.95 -0.99 -16.30
CA GLN A 4 2.63 -0.81 -15.67
C GLN A 4 1.45 -0.88 -16.66
N PHE A 5 1.49 -0.13 -17.76
CA PHE A 5 0.35 -0.08 -18.70
C PHE A 5 0.27 -1.31 -19.62
N GLN A 6 1.30 -2.18 -19.61
CA GLN A 6 1.25 -3.44 -20.37
C GLN A 6 0.16 -4.37 -19.83
N LEU A 7 -0.07 -4.40 -18.51
CA LEU A 7 -1.12 -5.21 -17.88
C LEU A 7 -2.52 -4.91 -18.45
N LEU A 8 -2.80 -3.66 -18.83
CA LEU A 8 -4.08 -3.28 -19.44
C LEU A 8 -4.27 -3.85 -20.85
N ARG A 9 -3.25 -4.46 -21.46
CA ARG A 9 -3.38 -5.16 -22.75
C ARG A 9 -3.51 -6.67 -22.59
N GLU A 10 -3.35 -7.18 -21.37
CA GLU A 10 -3.32 -8.61 -21.14
C GLU A 10 -4.70 -9.17 -20.80
N ARG A 11 -5.04 -10.30 -21.45
CA ARG A 11 -6.31 -11.00 -21.23
C ARG A 11 -6.49 -11.48 -19.78
N ARG A 12 -5.40 -11.71 -19.05
CA ARG A 12 -5.44 -12.12 -17.63
C ARG A 12 -5.78 -10.98 -16.66
N PHE A 13 -5.70 -9.72 -17.09
CA PHE A 13 -5.88 -8.56 -16.21
C PHE A 13 -6.94 -7.57 -16.69
N LEU A 14 -6.98 -7.21 -17.98
CA LEU A 14 -7.89 -6.19 -18.50
C LEU A 14 -9.38 -6.47 -18.20
N PRO A 15 -9.93 -7.68 -18.45
CA PRO A 15 -11.33 -7.97 -18.15
C PRO A 15 -11.67 -7.79 -16.67
N TYR A 16 -10.76 -8.23 -15.80
CA TYR A 16 -10.87 -8.04 -14.35
C TYR A 16 -10.87 -6.56 -13.97
N PHE A 17 -9.93 -5.79 -14.54
CA PHE A 17 -9.80 -4.35 -14.30
C PHE A 17 -11.07 -3.58 -14.71
N ILE A 18 -11.62 -3.87 -15.90
CA ILE A 18 -12.87 -3.26 -16.38
C ILE A 18 -14.04 -3.66 -15.47
N THR A 19 -14.16 -4.95 -15.12
CA THR A 19 -15.26 -5.46 -14.28
C THR A 19 -15.31 -4.75 -12.92
N GLN A 20 -14.15 -4.57 -12.28
CA GLN A 20 -14.07 -3.90 -10.97
C GLN A 20 -14.27 -2.39 -11.07
N ALA A 21 -13.74 -1.74 -12.12
CA ALA A 21 -13.93 -0.31 -12.35
C ALA A 21 -15.40 0.02 -12.62
N LEU A 22 -16.07 -0.74 -13.49
CA LEU A 22 -17.50 -0.61 -13.75
C LEU A 22 -18.35 -0.85 -12.51
N GLY A 23 -17.96 -1.81 -11.65
CA GLY A 23 -18.63 -2.02 -10.36
C GLY A 23 -18.53 -0.78 -9.47
N ALA A 24 -17.32 -0.30 -9.20
CA ALA A 24 -17.11 0.90 -8.39
C ALA A 24 -17.80 2.14 -9.00
N PHE A 25 -17.79 2.27 -10.32
CA PHE A 25 -18.44 3.37 -11.03
C PHE A 25 -19.96 3.32 -10.85
N ASN A 26 -20.57 2.19 -11.20
CA ASN A 26 -22.01 1.99 -11.11
C ASN A 26 -22.49 2.18 -9.67
N ASP A 27 -21.68 1.71 -8.72
CA ASP A 27 -21.99 1.84 -7.31
C ASP A 27 -22.13 3.30 -6.88
N ASN A 28 -21.23 4.14 -7.35
CA ASN A 28 -21.26 5.56 -7.04
C ASN A 28 -22.30 6.32 -7.86
N VAL A 29 -22.65 5.89 -9.07
CA VAL A 29 -23.78 6.47 -9.80
C VAL A 29 -25.07 6.25 -9.02
N TYR A 30 -25.42 4.99 -8.70
CA TYR A 30 -26.67 4.69 -8.01
C TYR A 30 -26.77 5.38 -6.65
N LYS A 31 -25.75 5.22 -5.79
CA LYS A 31 -25.76 5.79 -4.44
C LYS A 31 -25.89 7.31 -4.47
N ASN A 32 -25.09 8.00 -5.28
CA ASN A 32 -25.09 9.46 -5.28
C ASN A 32 -26.33 10.03 -5.98
N VAL A 33 -26.87 9.41 -7.03
CA VAL A 33 -28.15 9.84 -7.62
C VAL A 33 -29.26 9.76 -6.56
N LEU A 34 -29.35 8.64 -5.85
CA LEU A 34 -30.35 8.45 -4.80
C LEU A 34 -30.23 9.51 -3.70
N VAL A 35 -29.01 9.75 -3.20
CA VAL A 35 -28.75 10.74 -2.15
C VAL A 35 -29.10 12.15 -2.61
N ILE A 36 -28.73 12.54 -3.84
CA ILE A 36 -29.02 13.88 -4.36
C ILE A 36 -30.54 14.05 -4.58
N MET A 37 -31.21 13.06 -5.18
CA MET A 37 -32.66 13.12 -5.38
C MET A 37 -33.42 13.29 -4.06
N VAL A 38 -33.01 12.58 -2.99
CA VAL A 38 -33.63 12.72 -1.67
C VAL A 38 -33.28 14.07 -1.03
N ALA A 39 -32.06 14.58 -1.20
CA ALA A 39 -31.67 15.87 -0.65
C ALA A 39 -32.51 17.05 -1.20
N PHE A 40 -32.99 16.92 -2.44
CA PHE A 40 -33.81 17.95 -3.10
C PHE A 40 -35.30 17.57 -3.24
N ALA A 41 -35.72 16.41 -2.73
CA ALA A 41 -37.13 16.02 -2.72
C ALA A 41 -37.92 16.87 -1.72
N SER A 42 -39.19 17.13 -2.04
CA SER A 42 -40.09 17.80 -1.11
C SER A 42 -40.36 16.91 0.11
N ALA A 43 -40.41 17.51 1.31
CA ALA A 43 -40.57 16.77 2.57
C ALA A 43 -41.79 15.83 2.58
N ASP A 44 -42.89 16.25 1.94
CA ASP A 44 -44.15 15.48 1.88
C ASP A 44 -44.05 14.19 1.03
N GLN A 45 -43.01 14.07 0.19
CA GLN A 45 -42.81 12.90 -0.67
C GLN A 45 -41.90 11.85 -0.03
N LEU A 46 -41.20 12.21 1.04
CA LEU A 46 -40.23 11.34 1.70
C LEU A 46 -40.87 10.56 2.84
N PRO A 47 -40.48 9.29 3.05
CA PRO A 47 -41.00 8.48 4.15
C PRO A 47 -40.45 8.92 5.52
N MET A 48 -39.39 9.73 5.53
CA MET A 48 -38.67 10.18 6.70
C MET A 48 -37.87 11.45 6.36
N ASP A 49 -37.34 12.11 7.39
CA ASP A 49 -36.44 13.26 7.21
C ASP A 49 -35.27 12.95 6.25
N ALA A 50 -34.98 13.88 5.34
CA ALA A 50 -33.96 13.71 4.31
C ALA A 50 -32.56 13.47 4.91
N THR A 51 -32.22 14.14 6.00
CA THR A 51 -30.94 13.96 6.70
C THR A 51 -30.86 12.55 7.28
N LEU A 52 -31.94 12.10 7.93
CA LEU A 52 -32.01 10.74 8.47
C LEU A 52 -31.92 9.68 7.37
N PHE A 53 -32.58 9.90 6.22
CA PHE A 53 -32.49 9.01 5.06
C PHE A 53 -31.07 8.90 4.52
N ILE A 54 -30.39 10.04 4.31
CA ILE A 54 -29.02 10.08 3.76
C ILE A 54 -28.04 9.36 4.71
N ASN A 55 -28.19 9.57 6.02
CA ASN A 55 -27.39 8.89 7.03
C ASN A 55 -27.69 7.37 7.07
N ALA A 56 -28.96 6.98 6.97
CA ALA A 56 -29.36 5.59 6.87
C ALA A 56 -28.80 4.93 5.61
N ALA A 57 -28.82 5.63 4.47
CA ALA A 57 -28.26 5.16 3.21
C ALA A 57 -26.76 4.86 3.33
N ALA A 58 -25.98 5.77 3.93
CA ALA A 58 -24.56 5.56 4.18
C ALA A 58 -24.30 4.35 5.09
N GLY A 59 -25.07 4.21 6.18
CA GLY A 59 -24.94 3.09 7.12
C GLY A 59 -25.33 1.75 6.50
N LEU A 60 -26.46 1.69 5.79
CA LEU A 60 -26.99 0.49 5.13
C LEU A 60 -26.08 0.01 4.00
N PHE A 61 -25.37 0.90 3.32
CA PHE A 61 -24.38 0.52 2.31
C PHE A 61 -23.15 -0.17 2.92
N ILE A 62 -22.72 0.25 4.12
CA ILE A 62 -21.52 -0.29 4.80
C ILE A 62 -21.84 -1.54 5.64
N LEU A 63 -23.04 -1.62 6.23
CA LEU A 63 -23.46 -2.71 7.12
C LEU A 63 -23.21 -4.13 6.56
N PRO A 64 -23.50 -4.44 5.27
CA PRO A 64 -23.25 -5.75 4.68
C PRO A 64 -21.80 -6.24 4.80
N PHE A 65 -20.82 -5.34 4.83
CA PHE A 65 -19.41 -5.73 4.98
C PHE A 65 -19.14 -6.42 6.32
N PHE A 66 -19.84 -6.05 7.39
CA PHE A 66 -19.76 -6.74 8.69
C PHE A 66 -20.48 -8.09 8.68
N LEU A 67 -21.63 -8.16 8.00
CA LEU A 67 -22.52 -9.32 8.03
C LEU A 67 -22.06 -10.46 7.11
N PHE A 68 -21.48 -10.12 5.96
CA PHE A 68 -21.27 -11.07 4.88
C PHE A 68 -19.81 -11.24 4.43
N SER A 69 -18.91 -10.28 4.67
CA SER A 69 -17.52 -10.38 4.17
C SER A 69 -16.82 -11.67 4.61
N ALA A 70 -16.98 -12.08 5.88
CA ALA A 70 -16.35 -13.29 6.39
C ALA A 70 -16.81 -14.55 5.66
N PHE A 71 -18.11 -14.67 5.38
CA PHE A 71 -18.68 -15.77 4.61
C PHE A 71 -18.28 -15.69 3.13
N ALA A 72 -18.28 -14.50 2.54
CA ALA A 72 -17.79 -14.27 1.19
C ALA A 72 -16.32 -14.68 1.01
N GLY A 73 -15.48 -14.44 2.01
CA GLY A 73 -14.08 -14.91 2.02
C GLY A 73 -13.96 -16.43 1.95
N GLU A 74 -14.76 -17.17 2.72
CA GLU A 74 -14.80 -18.64 2.62
C GLU A 74 -15.32 -19.14 1.29
N LEU A 75 -16.35 -18.48 0.75
CA LEU A 75 -16.90 -18.80 -0.56
C LEU A 75 -15.83 -18.65 -1.64
N ALA A 76 -15.08 -17.55 -1.59
CA ALA A 76 -14.00 -17.20 -2.52
C ALA A 76 -12.74 -18.08 -2.42
N ASP A 77 -12.48 -18.65 -1.24
CA ASP A 77 -11.45 -19.67 -1.08
C ASP A 77 -11.94 -21.03 -1.61
N LYS A 78 -13.24 -21.36 -1.47
CA LYS A 78 -13.80 -22.66 -1.86
C LYS A 78 -14.09 -22.84 -3.35
N TYR A 79 -14.61 -21.82 -4.01
CA TYR A 79 -15.00 -21.91 -5.42
C TYR A 79 -14.06 -21.13 -6.33
N ASP A 80 -14.20 -21.37 -7.63
CA ASP A 80 -13.52 -20.58 -8.66
C ASP A 80 -13.92 -19.10 -8.54
N LYS A 81 -12.90 -18.23 -8.49
CA LYS A 81 -13.10 -16.79 -8.26
C LYS A 81 -13.78 -16.12 -9.44
N ALA A 82 -13.46 -16.51 -10.68
CA ALA A 82 -14.11 -15.98 -11.87
C ALA A 82 -15.59 -16.38 -11.90
N LEU A 83 -15.93 -17.61 -11.49
CA LEU A 83 -17.32 -18.04 -11.36
C LEU A 83 -18.09 -17.19 -10.34
N ILE A 84 -17.50 -16.91 -9.18
CA ILE A 84 -18.15 -16.04 -8.18
C ILE A 84 -18.32 -14.63 -8.73
N MET A 85 -17.30 -14.03 -9.37
CA MET A 85 -17.42 -12.71 -9.97
C MET A 85 -18.58 -12.62 -10.96
N ARG A 86 -18.73 -13.61 -11.84
CA ARG A 86 -19.83 -13.66 -12.82
C ARG A 86 -21.20 -13.72 -12.13
N ARG A 87 -21.36 -14.55 -11.09
CA ARG A 87 -22.61 -14.66 -10.33
C ARG A 87 -22.95 -13.36 -9.58
N VAL A 88 -21.94 -12.75 -8.98
CA VAL A 88 -22.08 -11.48 -8.25
C VAL A 88 -22.41 -10.31 -9.21
N LYS A 89 -21.93 -10.36 -10.45
CA LYS A 89 -22.32 -9.39 -11.50
C LYS A 89 -23.74 -9.61 -12.04
N TRP A 90 -24.21 -10.85 -12.16
CA TRP A 90 -25.63 -11.10 -12.45
C TRP A 90 -26.55 -10.65 -11.32
N LEU A 91 -26.13 -10.83 -10.07
CA LEU A 91 -26.84 -10.27 -8.92
C LEU A 91 -26.90 -8.74 -8.98
N GLU A 92 -25.81 -8.07 -9.40
CA GLU A 92 -25.79 -6.63 -9.63
C GLU A 92 -26.83 -6.21 -10.67
N VAL A 93 -26.95 -6.92 -11.81
CA VAL A 93 -27.99 -6.63 -12.82
C VAL A 93 -29.39 -6.74 -12.21
N ALA A 94 -29.68 -7.80 -11.46
CA ALA A 94 -31.00 -7.96 -10.82
C ALA A 94 -31.32 -6.82 -9.83
N ILE A 95 -30.33 -6.40 -9.04
CA ILE A 95 -30.47 -5.27 -8.10
C ILE A 95 -30.68 -3.98 -8.89
N MET A 96 -29.90 -3.73 -9.95
CA MET A 96 -29.97 -2.50 -10.74
C MET A 96 -31.23 -2.42 -11.61
N SER A 97 -31.76 -3.53 -12.11
CA SER A 97 -33.07 -3.58 -12.75
C SER A 97 -34.19 -3.21 -11.77
N SER A 98 -34.12 -3.75 -10.55
CA SER A 98 -35.07 -3.42 -9.48
C SER A 98 -34.94 -1.95 -9.05
N ALA A 99 -33.72 -1.43 -9.01
CA ALA A 99 -33.43 -0.03 -8.70
C ALA A 99 -33.95 0.91 -9.79
N ALA A 100 -33.75 0.58 -11.07
CA ALA A 100 -34.28 1.35 -12.19
C ALA A 100 -35.82 1.47 -12.11
N PHE A 101 -36.50 0.37 -11.80
CA PHE A 101 -37.95 0.37 -11.58
C PHE A 101 -38.32 1.21 -10.34
N ALA A 102 -37.64 1.00 -9.21
CA ALA A 102 -37.92 1.72 -7.96
C ALA A 102 -37.65 3.23 -8.06
N LEU A 103 -36.65 3.66 -8.83
CA LEU A 103 -36.35 5.07 -9.11
C LEU A 103 -37.48 5.72 -9.92
N TYR A 104 -38.01 5.02 -10.92
CA TYR A 104 -39.11 5.50 -11.74
C TYR A 104 -40.40 5.72 -10.93
N PHE A 105 -40.69 4.82 -9.98
CA PHE A 105 -41.87 4.93 -9.10
C PHE A 105 -41.62 5.69 -7.80
N HIS A 106 -40.43 6.27 -7.59
CA HIS A 106 -40.06 6.97 -6.35
C HIS A 106 -40.29 6.11 -5.09
N ALA A 107 -40.01 4.81 -5.17
CA ALA A 107 -40.19 3.87 -4.06
C ALA A 107 -39.01 3.96 -3.06
N TRP A 108 -38.94 5.07 -2.32
CA TRP A 108 -37.79 5.44 -1.47
C TRP A 108 -37.34 4.35 -0.47
N ASN A 109 -38.28 3.67 0.18
CA ASN A 109 -37.98 2.57 1.10
C ASN A 109 -37.37 1.36 0.39
N VAL A 110 -37.85 1.07 -0.83
CA VAL A 110 -37.31 0.00 -1.67
C VAL A 110 -35.90 0.36 -2.14
N LEU A 111 -35.67 1.63 -2.49
CA LEU A 111 -34.35 2.13 -2.88
C LEU A 111 -33.31 2.01 -1.75
N LEU A 112 -33.69 2.28 -0.50
CA LEU A 112 -32.84 2.00 0.67
C LEU A 112 -32.54 0.50 0.83
N GLY A 113 -33.56 -0.34 0.69
CA GLY A 113 -33.38 -1.80 0.74
C GLY A 113 -32.45 -2.31 -0.37
N LEU A 114 -32.58 -1.77 -1.58
CA LEU A 114 -31.72 -2.10 -2.71
C LEU A 114 -30.28 -1.59 -2.51
N LEU A 115 -30.09 -0.45 -1.83
CA LEU A 115 -28.76 0.03 -1.45
C LEU A 115 -28.06 -0.93 -0.46
N PHE A 116 -28.80 -1.53 0.46
CA PHE A 116 -28.26 -2.60 1.32
C PHE A 116 -27.91 -3.87 0.51
N LEU A 117 -28.76 -4.28 -0.43
CA LEU A 117 -28.49 -5.44 -1.30
C LEU A 117 -27.28 -5.22 -2.20
N MET A 118 -27.11 -3.99 -2.66
CA MET A 118 -25.95 -3.57 -3.41
C MET A 118 -24.68 -3.59 -2.54
N GLY A 119 -24.70 -3.05 -1.32
CA GLY A 119 -23.58 -3.22 -0.38
C GLY A 119 -23.28 -4.69 -0.09
N THR A 120 -24.30 -5.55 -0.07
CA THR A 120 -24.15 -7.01 0.04
C THR A 120 -23.40 -7.56 -1.17
N GLN A 121 -23.80 -7.20 -2.38
CA GLN A 121 -23.09 -7.54 -3.61
C GLN A 121 -21.60 -7.14 -3.53
N SER A 122 -21.29 -5.91 -3.09
CA SER A 122 -19.90 -5.42 -2.97
C SER A 122 -19.11 -6.19 -1.89
N ALA A 123 -19.77 -6.59 -0.79
CA ALA A 123 -19.16 -7.41 0.26
C ALA A 123 -18.78 -8.81 -0.23
N PHE A 124 -19.54 -9.39 -1.18
CA PHE A 124 -19.19 -10.64 -1.85
C PHE A 124 -18.11 -10.45 -2.94
N PHE A 125 -18.13 -9.33 -3.65
CA PHE A 125 -17.16 -9.02 -4.69
C PHE A 125 -15.76 -8.73 -4.14
N GLY A 126 -15.66 -8.05 -2.99
CA GLY A 126 -14.40 -7.58 -2.39
C GLY A 126 -13.34 -8.66 -2.15
N PRO A 127 -13.64 -9.78 -1.43
CA PRO A 127 -12.70 -10.86 -1.23
C PRO A 127 -12.20 -11.48 -2.52
N VAL A 128 -13.08 -11.60 -3.51
CA VAL A 128 -12.77 -12.21 -4.82
C VAL A 128 -11.84 -11.31 -5.61
N LYS A 129 -12.12 -10.00 -5.68
CA LYS A 129 -11.37 -9.04 -6.50
C LYS A 129 -9.89 -8.99 -6.11
N TYR A 130 -9.61 -8.81 -4.81
CA TYR A 130 -8.24 -8.69 -4.33
C TYR A 130 -7.53 -10.05 -4.19
N ALA A 131 -8.26 -11.17 -4.10
CA ALA A 131 -7.64 -12.49 -4.02
C ALA A 131 -7.24 -13.03 -5.40
N LEU A 132 -7.85 -12.52 -6.47
CA LEU A 132 -7.54 -12.87 -7.85
C LEU A 132 -6.19 -12.29 -8.30
N LEU A 133 -5.88 -11.05 -7.90
CA LEU A 133 -4.66 -10.33 -8.27
C LEU A 133 -3.37 -11.18 -8.13
N PRO A 134 -3.08 -11.79 -6.97
CA PRO A 134 -1.82 -12.51 -6.79
C PRO A 134 -1.94 -13.99 -7.19
N GLN A 135 -3.05 -14.36 -7.86
CA GLN A 135 -3.15 -15.61 -8.62
C GLN A 135 -2.87 -15.37 -10.12
N THR A 136 -3.20 -14.19 -10.65
CA THR A 136 -3.02 -13.85 -12.06
C THR A 136 -1.72 -13.10 -12.35
N LEU A 137 -1.19 -12.37 -11.37
CA LEU A 137 0.02 -11.57 -11.48
C LEU A 137 1.20 -12.21 -10.75
N ASN A 138 2.40 -12.02 -11.30
CA ASN A 138 3.65 -12.41 -10.67
C ASN A 138 4.05 -11.38 -9.58
N ASP A 139 4.99 -11.74 -8.69
CA ASP A 139 5.40 -10.88 -7.57
C ASP A 139 5.92 -9.49 -7.99
N LYS A 140 6.53 -9.38 -9.19
CA LYS A 140 7.00 -8.11 -9.77
C LYS A 140 5.87 -7.26 -10.39
N GLU A 141 4.75 -7.89 -10.73
CA GLU A 141 3.60 -7.23 -11.35
C GLU A 141 2.56 -6.83 -10.29
N LEU A 142 2.65 -7.38 -9.08
CA LEU A 142 1.61 -7.21 -8.06
C LEU A 142 1.45 -5.76 -7.61
N VAL A 143 2.55 -5.01 -7.47
CA VAL A 143 2.51 -3.59 -7.12
C VAL A 143 1.88 -2.78 -8.26
N SER A 144 2.30 -3.02 -9.49
CA SER A 144 1.74 -2.35 -10.68
C SER A 144 0.24 -2.66 -10.85
N GLY A 145 -0.16 -3.90 -10.61
CA GLY A 145 -1.55 -4.33 -10.64
C GLY A 145 -2.41 -3.66 -9.56
N ASN A 146 -1.93 -3.60 -8.31
CA ASN A 146 -2.62 -2.86 -7.25
C ASN A 146 -2.67 -1.36 -7.56
N ALA A 147 -1.59 -0.76 -8.06
CA ALA A 147 -1.58 0.64 -8.46
C ALA A 147 -2.65 0.96 -9.50
N LEU A 148 -2.80 0.11 -10.52
CA LEU A 148 -3.85 0.26 -11.52
C LEU A 148 -5.25 0.08 -10.91
N VAL A 149 -5.46 -0.93 -10.08
CA VAL A 149 -6.76 -1.18 -9.43
C VAL A 149 -7.19 -0.01 -8.56
N GLU A 150 -6.28 0.55 -7.75
CA GLU A 150 -6.56 1.72 -6.91
C GLU A 150 -6.83 2.95 -7.78
N THR A 151 -6.01 3.20 -8.81
CA THR A 151 -6.26 4.26 -9.81
C THR A 151 -7.66 4.13 -10.42
N GLY A 152 -8.02 2.93 -10.89
CA GLY A 152 -9.32 2.67 -11.49
C GLY A 152 -10.46 2.85 -10.49
N THR A 153 -10.30 2.42 -9.24
CA THR A 153 -11.31 2.57 -8.19
C THR A 153 -11.60 4.05 -7.90
N PHE A 154 -10.57 4.86 -7.66
CA PHE A 154 -10.75 6.28 -7.33
C PHE A 154 -11.26 7.11 -8.51
N LEU A 155 -10.79 6.84 -9.73
CA LEU A 155 -11.36 7.48 -10.93
C LEU A 155 -12.82 7.05 -11.16
N SER A 156 -13.17 5.79 -10.88
CA SER A 156 -14.55 5.32 -11.00
C SER A 156 -15.48 5.96 -9.97
N ILE A 157 -15.02 6.12 -8.72
CA ILE A 157 -15.76 6.86 -7.67
C ILE A 157 -16.00 8.31 -8.12
N LEU A 158 -14.95 8.98 -8.60
CA LEU A 158 -15.04 10.35 -9.08
C LEU A 158 -16.03 10.48 -10.24
N LEU A 159 -15.80 9.74 -11.33
CA LEU A 159 -16.62 9.83 -12.54
C LEU A 159 -18.08 9.43 -12.26
N GLY A 160 -18.31 8.42 -11.41
CA GLY A 160 -19.65 8.02 -11.01
C GLY A 160 -20.36 9.10 -10.19
N THR A 161 -19.64 9.78 -9.30
CA THR A 161 -20.18 10.91 -8.51
C THR A 161 -20.52 12.11 -9.39
N LEU A 162 -19.63 12.45 -10.35
CA LEU A 162 -19.88 13.55 -11.29
C LEU A 162 -21.06 13.24 -12.22
N LEU A 163 -21.13 12.02 -12.75
CA LEU A 163 -22.26 11.59 -13.58
C LEU A 163 -23.57 11.63 -12.78
N ALA A 164 -23.56 11.19 -11.52
CA ALA A 164 -24.73 11.27 -10.66
C ALA A 164 -25.22 12.71 -10.47
N GLY A 165 -24.31 13.67 -10.25
CA GLY A 165 -24.63 15.08 -10.18
C GLY A 165 -25.28 15.61 -11.47
N PHE A 166 -24.75 15.23 -12.63
CA PHE A 166 -25.34 15.59 -13.92
C PHE A 166 -26.74 14.99 -14.13
N ILE A 167 -26.92 13.70 -13.81
CA ILE A 167 -28.20 13.01 -13.95
C ILE A 167 -29.26 13.63 -13.02
N ALA A 168 -28.89 13.94 -11.78
CA ALA A 168 -29.83 14.44 -10.78
C ALA A 168 -30.41 15.83 -11.10
N HIS A 169 -29.70 16.65 -11.89
CA HIS A 169 -30.17 17.96 -12.33
C HIS A 169 -30.99 17.92 -13.63
N HIS A 170 -31.12 16.76 -14.27
CA HIS A 170 -31.91 16.60 -15.49
C HIS A 170 -33.41 16.40 -15.15
N PRO A 171 -34.34 16.98 -15.94
CA PRO A 171 -35.78 16.80 -15.72
C PRO A 171 -36.22 15.32 -15.63
N ASP A 172 -35.69 14.48 -16.51
CA ASP A 172 -35.94 13.02 -16.53
C ASP A 172 -34.93 12.20 -15.68
N SER A 173 -34.48 12.74 -14.55
CA SER A 173 -33.43 12.15 -13.71
C SER A 173 -33.67 10.67 -13.37
N SER A 174 -34.88 10.28 -12.97
CA SER A 174 -35.23 8.89 -12.64
C SER A 174 -35.03 7.92 -13.80
N LEU A 175 -35.44 8.30 -15.01
CA LEU A 175 -35.34 7.45 -16.21
C LEU A 175 -33.88 7.31 -16.65
N ILE A 176 -33.15 8.44 -16.72
CA ILE A 176 -31.75 8.46 -17.13
C ILE A 176 -30.90 7.66 -16.12
N ALA A 177 -31.17 7.83 -14.82
CA ALA A 177 -30.52 7.06 -13.77
C ALA A 177 -30.76 5.56 -13.95
N GLY A 178 -32.01 5.15 -14.15
CA GLY A 178 -32.38 3.75 -14.37
C GLY A 178 -31.68 3.12 -15.59
N ILE A 179 -31.65 3.83 -16.72
CA ILE A 179 -30.95 3.38 -17.94
C ILE A 179 -29.45 3.27 -17.68
N ALA A 180 -28.85 4.29 -17.03
CA ALA A 180 -27.42 4.32 -16.75
C ALA A 180 -27.01 3.13 -15.88
N VAL A 181 -27.64 2.95 -14.71
CA VAL A 181 -27.21 1.91 -13.75
C VAL A 181 -27.38 0.49 -14.30
N LEU A 182 -28.43 0.26 -15.09
CA LEU A 182 -28.66 -1.02 -15.77
C LEU A 182 -27.63 -1.26 -16.87
N SER A 183 -27.35 -0.25 -17.69
CA SER A 183 -26.38 -0.35 -18.80
C SER A 183 -24.98 -0.67 -18.27
N PHE A 184 -24.52 0.01 -17.22
CA PHE A 184 -23.22 -0.26 -16.63
C PHE A 184 -23.14 -1.64 -15.93
N ALA A 185 -24.22 -2.10 -15.30
CA ALA A 185 -24.30 -3.44 -14.76
C ALA A 185 -24.15 -4.52 -15.86
N LEU A 186 -24.83 -4.34 -17.00
CA LEU A 186 -24.73 -5.25 -18.16
C LEU A 186 -23.32 -5.25 -18.77
N LEU A 187 -22.69 -4.09 -18.93
CA LEU A 187 -21.27 -3.99 -19.33
C LEU A 187 -20.35 -4.71 -18.33
N GLY A 188 -20.66 -4.62 -17.03
CA GLY A 188 -19.97 -5.34 -15.96
C GLY A 188 -20.08 -6.86 -16.09
N VAL A 189 -21.24 -7.38 -16.47
CA VAL A 189 -21.41 -8.81 -16.76
C VAL A 189 -20.60 -9.22 -17.99
N MET A 190 -20.70 -8.48 -19.08
CA MET A 190 -19.98 -8.81 -20.32
C MET A 190 -18.46 -8.87 -20.10
N SER A 191 -17.90 -7.90 -19.36
CA SER A 191 -16.48 -7.91 -19.00
C SER A 191 -16.10 -9.07 -18.06
N ALA A 192 -16.98 -9.48 -17.14
CA ALA A 192 -16.74 -10.59 -16.22
C ALA A 192 -16.65 -11.96 -16.91
N TYR A 193 -17.34 -12.17 -18.04
CA TYR A 193 -17.23 -13.42 -18.81
C TYR A 193 -15.89 -13.58 -19.52
N ALA A 194 -15.22 -12.47 -19.83
CA ALA A 194 -13.88 -12.49 -20.40
C ALA A 194 -12.78 -12.77 -19.35
N ILE A 195 -13.10 -12.81 -18.05
CA ILE A 195 -12.15 -13.17 -17.00
C ILE A 195 -11.82 -14.67 -17.10
N PRO A 196 -10.53 -15.06 -17.22
CA PRO A 196 -10.13 -16.46 -17.26
C PRO A 196 -10.51 -17.23 -15.98
N PRO A 197 -10.66 -18.57 -16.05
CA PRO A 197 -10.87 -19.42 -14.86
C PRO A 197 -9.79 -19.18 -13.80
N ALA A 198 -10.21 -19.16 -12.54
CA ALA A 198 -9.36 -18.85 -11.40
C ALA A 198 -9.65 -19.86 -10.27
N PRO A 199 -8.94 -21.02 -10.27
CA PRO A 199 -9.25 -22.14 -9.40
C PRO A 199 -9.29 -21.78 -7.91
N ALA A 200 -10.11 -22.55 -7.20
CA ALA A 200 -10.30 -22.43 -5.75
C ALA A 200 -8.97 -22.58 -4.99
N GLY A 201 -8.81 -21.81 -3.91
CA GLY A 201 -7.65 -21.93 -3.02
C GLY A 201 -7.76 -23.12 -2.07
N ASN A 202 -8.98 -23.52 -1.71
CA ASN A 202 -9.28 -24.64 -0.84
C ASN A 202 -10.68 -25.25 -1.14
N PRO A 203 -10.78 -26.16 -2.14
CA PRO A 203 -12.04 -26.80 -2.52
C PRO A 203 -12.73 -27.61 -1.40
N GLY A 204 -11.94 -28.12 -0.45
CA GLY A 204 -12.39 -28.98 0.63
C GLY A 204 -13.10 -28.27 1.79
N LEU A 205 -13.29 -26.95 1.73
CA LEU A 205 -13.97 -26.18 2.78
C LEU A 205 -15.44 -26.62 2.94
N ASN A 206 -15.86 -26.85 4.18
CA ASN A 206 -17.27 -27.07 4.52
C ASN A 206 -17.93 -25.73 4.81
N LEU A 207 -18.84 -25.30 3.93
CA LEU A 207 -19.52 -24.00 4.08
C LEU A 207 -20.66 -24.13 5.06
N ARG A 208 -20.60 -23.35 6.14
CA ARG A 208 -21.72 -23.19 7.07
C ARG A 208 -21.85 -21.72 7.42
N TYR A 209 -23.00 -21.12 7.11
CA TYR A 209 -23.25 -19.72 7.47
C TYR A 209 -23.37 -19.59 9.00
N ARG A 210 -22.33 -19.06 9.63
CA ARG A 210 -22.23 -18.82 11.07
C ARG A 210 -21.58 -17.46 11.31
N PRO A 211 -22.27 -16.34 11.05
CA PRO A 211 -21.65 -15.03 10.84
C PRO A 211 -20.71 -14.61 11.98
N VAL A 212 -21.12 -14.77 13.24
CA VAL A 212 -20.29 -14.41 14.40
C VAL A 212 -19.05 -15.30 14.53
N ALA A 213 -19.21 -16.62 14.36
CA ALA A 213 -18.10 -17.57 14.46
C ALA A 213 -17.10 -17.37 13.31
N LEU A 214 -17.61 -17.18 12.09
CA LEU A 214 -16.83 -16.91 10.88
C LEU A 214 -16.07 -15.60 11.01
N MET A 215 -16.71 -14.52 11.47
CA MET A 215 -16.03 -13.25 11.71
C MET A 215 -14.88 -13.43 12.69
N ARG A 216 -15.11 -14.09 13.84
CA ARG A 216 -14.04 -14.36 14.82
C ARG A 216 -12.90 -15.19 14.23
N GLN A 217 -13.21 -16.21 13.43
CA GLN A 217 -12.24 -17.07 12.78
C GLN A 217 -11.41 -16.30 11.73
N THR A 218 -12.06 -15.51 10.89
CA THR A 218 -11.43 -14.65 9.87
C THR A 218 -10.50 -13.61 10.50
N LEU A 219 -10.93 -12.98 11.60
CA LEU A 219 -10.08 -12.06 12.37
C LEU A 219 -8.87 -12.78 13.00
N ARG A 220 -9.04 -14.02 13.48
CA ARG A 220 -7.91 -14.82 13.98
C ARG A 220 -6.90 -15.14 12.88
N PHE A 221 -7.34 -15.43 11.65
CA PHE A 221 -6.43 -15.66 10.52
C PHE A 221 -5.58 -14.42 10.22
N ALA A 222 -6.21 -13.23 10.15
CA ALA A 222 -5.48 -11.98 9.94
C ALA A 222 -4.44 -11.71 11.05
N ARG A 223 -4.75 -12.10 12.30
CA ARG A 223 -3.85 -11.91 13.45
C ARG A 223 -2.69 -12.91 13.54
N LYS A 224 -2.69 -13.99 12.76
CA LYS A 224 -1.60 -14.99 12.78
C LYS A 224 -0.27 -14.40 12.31
N ASP A 225 -0.29 -13.62 11.24
CA ASP A 225 0.87 -12.89 10.75
C ASP A 225 0.79 -11.42 11.15
N LYS A 226 1.74 -10.99 11.99
CA LYS A 226 1.74 -9.61 12.51
C LYS A 226 1.84 -8.56 11.41
N VAL A 227 2.59 -8.84 10.34
CA VAL A 227 2.79 -7.89 9.24
C VAL A 227 1.54 -7.80 8.38
N THR A 228 0.84 -8.92 8.13
CA THR A 228 -0.48 -8.92 7.48
C THR A 228 -1.48 -8.09 8.26
N LEU A 229 -1.57 -8.28 9.59
CA LEU A 229 -2.46 -7.46 10.43
C LEU A 229 -2.11 -5.97 10.36
N GLN A 230 -0.82 -5.63 10.40
CA GLN A 230 -0.36 -4.25 10.29
C GLN A 230 -0.69 -3.63 8.93
N ALA A 231 -0.54 -4.40 7.85
CA ALA A 231 -0.94 -3.96 6.52
C ALA A 231 -2.45 -3.69 6.45
N ILE A 232 -3.27 -4.57 7.04
CA ILE A 232 -4.72 -4.37 7.17
C ILE A 232 -5.03 -3.10 7.94
N LEU A 233 -4.43 -2.90 9.11
CA LEU A 233 -4.68 -1.69 9.91
C LEU A 233 -4.24 -0.42 9.19
N GLY A 234 -3.14 -0.46 8.44
CA GLY A 234 -2.71 0.65 7.59
C GLY A 234 -3.71 0.93 6.46
N ILE A 235 -4.19 -0.10 5.76
CA ILE A 235 -5.24 0.04 4.73
C ILE A 235 -6.50 0.65 5.35
N SER A 236 -6.93 0.16 6.51
CA SER A 236 -8.11 0.68 7.20
C SER A 236 -7.93 2.12 7.68
N TRP A 237 -6.72 2.50 8.10
CA TRP A 237 -6.39 3.88 8.43
C TRP A 237 -6.52 4.83 7.23
N PHE A 238 -6.10 4.40 6.04
CA PHE A 238 -6.34 5.15 4.81
C PHE A 238 -7.83 5.35 4.53
N TRP A 239 -8.65 4.32 4.70
CA TRP A 239 -10.11 4.44 4.52
C TRP A 239 -10.76 5.34 5.59
N PHE A 240 -10.27 5.33 6.82
CA PHE A 240 -10.68 6.27 7.86
C PHE A 240 -10.39 7.72 7.44
N LEU A 241 -9.16 8.01 6.99
CA LEU A 241 -8.80 9.35 6.53
C LEU A 241 -9.63 9.75 5.30
N GLY A 242 -9.70 8.88 4.29
CA GLY A 242 -10.45 9.12 3.06
C GLY A 242 -11.93 9.41 3.34
N ALA A 243 -12.60 8.61 4.17
CA ALA A 243 -13.98 8.86 4.58
C ALA A 243 -14.13 10.17 5.36
N SER A 244 -13.18 10.48 6.25
CA SER A 244 -13.20 11.75 7.01
C SER A 244 -13.07 12.98 6.11
N TYR A 245 -12.18 12.95 5.10
CA TYR A 245 -12.04 14.05 4.14
C TYR A 245 -13.25 14.15 3.21
N LEU A 246 -13.60 13.05 2.53
CA LEU A 246 -14.66 13.04 1.50
C LEU A 246 -16.01 13.47 2.04
N THR A 247 -16.37 13.07 3.27
CA THR A 247 -17.65 13.44 3.88
C THR A 247 -17.73 14.92 4.23
N GLN A 248 -16.60 15.60 4.45
CA GLN A 248 -16.56 17.01 4.82
C GLN A 248 -16.31 17.96 3.65
N PHE A 249 -15.94 17.47 2.46
CA PHE A 249 -15.69 18.33 1.30
C PHE A 249 -16.84 19.29 0.95
N PRO A 250 -18.13 18.90 0.96
CA PRO A 250 -19.20 19.86 0.69
C PRO A 250 -19.17 21.05 1.65
N LYS A 251 -19.03 20.80 2.95
CA LYS A 251 -18.97 21.84 3.96
C LYS A 251 -17.65 22.60 3.93
N PHE A 252 -16.54 21.92 3.65
CA PHE A 252 -15.21 22.54 3.54
C PHE A 252 -15.18 23.53 2.37
N THR A 253 -15.68 23.13 1.19
CA THR A 253 -15.80 24.02 0.03
C THR A 253 -16.63 25.25 0.36
N ALA A 254 -17.77 25.09 1.03
CA ALA A 254 -18.58 26.23 1.46
C ALA A 254 -17.82 27.14 2.44
N SER A 255 -17.05 26.57 3.37
CA SER A 255 -16.26 27.34 4.35
C SER A 255 -15.13 28.17 3.73
N ILE A 256 -14.68 27.83 2.52
CA ILE A 256 -13.69 28.59 1.74
C ILE A 256 -14.33 29.38 0.59
N GLY A 257 -15.65 29.57 0.63
CA GLY A 257 -16.39 30.42 -0.31
C GLY A 257 -16.63 29.83 -1.70
N GLY A 258 -16.57 28.50 -1.86
CA GLY A 258 -16.92 27.79 -3.08
C GLY A 258 -18.35 27.23 -3.08
N GLY A 259 -18.93 27.04 -4.27
CA GLY A 259 -20.23 26.39 -4.47
C GLY A 259 -20.14 24.91 -4.86
N GLU A 260 -21.23 24.35 -5.37
CA GLU A 260 -21.36 22.92 -5.73
C GLU A 260 -20.30 22.43 -6.74
N ILE A 261 -20.03 23.23 -7.77
CA ILE A 261 -18.99 22.92 -8.77
C ILE A 261 -17.59 22.92 -8.11
N GLY A 262 -17.39 23.75 -7.07
CA GLY A 262 -16.18 23.73 -6.25
C GLY A 262 -16.01 22.41 -5.49
N VAL A 263 -17.10 21.81 -5.00
CA VAL A 263 -17.07 20.50 -4.32
C VAL A 263 -16.59 19.43 -5.28
N SER A 264 -17.15 19.43 -6.51
CA SER A 264 -16.73 18.54 -7.59
C SER A 264 -15.25 18.72 -7.95
N PHE A 265 -14.76 19.96 -7.94
CA PHE A 265 -13.35 20.26 -8.17
C PHE A 265 -12.44 19.72 -7.05
N LEU A 266 -12.80 19.90 -5.78
CA LEU A 266 -12.02 19.34 -4.66
C LEU A 266 -12.01 17.80 -4.67
N LEU A 267 -13.15 17.17 -4.95
CA LEU A 267 -13.25 15.72 -5.16
C LEU A 267 -12.35 15.23 -6.29
N THR A 268 -12.28 16.02 -7.38
CA THR A 268 -11.42 15.74 -8.53
C THR A 268 -9.95 15.80 -8.13
N LEU A 269 -9.51 16.88 -7.49
CA LEU A 269 -8.13 17.03 -7.01
C LEU A 269 -7.71 15.85 -6.12
N PHE A 270 -8.55 15.50 -5.15
CA PHE A 270 -8.26 14.42 -4.22
C PHE A 270 -8.18 13.05 -4.93
N SER A 271 -9.16 12.72 -5.78
CA SER A 271 -9.23 11.42 -6.46
C SER A 271 -8.15 11.26 -7.53
N VAL A 272 -7.89 12.31 -8.31
CA VAL A 272 -6.78 12.36 -9.28
C VAL A 272 -5.44 12.30 -8.55
N GLY A 273 -5.32 12.97 -7.39
CA GLY A 273 -4.16 12.85 -6.52
C GLY A 273 -3.88 11.41 -6.15
N ILE A 274 -4.88 10.66 -5.65
CA ILE A 274 -4.71 9.24 -5.28
C ILE A 274 -4.29 8.39 -6.48
N ALA A 275 -4.91 8.61 -7.65
CA ALA A 275 -4.53 7.95 -8.89
C ALA A 275 -3.05 8.21 -9.25
N VAL A 276 -2.62 9.48 -9.27
CA VAL A 276 -1.23 9.86 -9.55
C VAL A 276 -0.29 9.25 -8.52
N GLY A 277 -0.63 9.30 -7.23
CA GLY A 277 0.13 8.70 -6.14
C GLY A 277 0.31 7.19 -6.27
N ALA A 278 -0.77 6.49 -6.65
CA ALA A 278 -0.74 5.04 -6.87
C ALA A 278 0.20 4.68 -8.02
N LEU A 279 0.15 5.42 -9.14
CA LEU A 279 1.06 5.23 -10.27
C LEU A 279 2.52 5.58 -9.93
N LEU A 280 2.73 6.66 -9.16
CA LEU A 280 4.06 7.05 -8.66
C LEU A 280 4.65 5.99 -7.74
N CYS A 281 3.84 5.36 -6.88
CA CYS A 281 4.28 4.29 -5.99
C CYS A 281 4.92 3.14 -6.77
N ASP A 282 4.30 2.71 -7.87
CA ASP A 282 4.84 1.64 -8.72
C ASP A 282 6.25 1.99 -9.22
N LYS A 283 6.43 3.22 -9.71
CA LYS A 283 7.73 3.72 -10.17
C LYS A 283 8.76 3.86 -9.05
N LEU A 284 8.37 4.41 -7.90
CA LEU A 284 9.25 4.59 -6.73
C LEU A 284 9.68 3.25 -6.12
N SER A 285 8.86 2.22 -6.27
CA SER A 285 9.11 0.86 -5.78
C SER A 285 10.02 0.04 -6.68
N GLY A 286 10.34 0.53 -7.89
CA GLY A 286 11.06 -0.25 -8.89
C GLY A 286 10.31 -1.53 -9.30
N HIS A 287 8.97 -1.47 -9.33
CA HIS A 287 8.07 -2.59 -9.61
C HIS A 287 8.24 -3.78 -8.64
N ARG A 288 8.47 -3.48 -7.35
CA ARG A 288 8.67 -4.47 -6.29
C ARG A 288 7.96 -4.06 -5.02
N ILE A 289 7.62 -5.03 -4.19
CA ILE A 289 6.99 -4.74 -2.90
C ILE A 289 8.03 -4.14 -1.98
N GLU A 290 7.98 -2.82 -1.83
CA GLU A 290 8.91 -2.04 -1.02
C GLU A 290 8.16 -1.30 0.11
N PRO A 291 8.02 -1.92 1.29
CA PRO A 291 7.31 -1.33 2.42
C PRO A 291 7.93 -0.02 2.94
N GLY A 292 9.20 0.26 2.61
CA GLY A 292 9.86 1.52 2.91
C GLY A 292 9.21 2.73 2.28
N ILE A 293 8.31 2.57 1.30
CA ILE A 293 7.57 3.68 0.70
C ILE A 293 6.38 4.14 1.58
N VAL A 294 5.87 3.26 2.45
CA VAL A 294 4.69 3.58 3.30
C VAL A 294 4.93 4.79 4.20
N PRO A 295 6.06 4.92 4.93
CA PRO A 295 6.34 6.10 5.74
C PRO A 295 6.41 7.40 4.92
N LEU A 296 6.88 7.35 3.67
CA LEU A 296 6.89 8.52 2.79
C LEU A 296 5.47 9.06 2.56
N GLY A 297 4.54 8.18 2.18
CA GLY A 297 3.14 8.54 2.01
C GLY A 297 2.51 9.02 3.32
N SER A 298 2.79 8.33 4.43
CA SER A 298 2.23 8.70 5.74
C SER A 298 2.74 10.05 6.25
N LEU A 299 4.03 10.35 6.13
CA LEU A 299 4.59 11.66 6.51
C LEU A 299 4.08 12.78 5.61
N GLY A 300 3.90 12.52 4.32
CA GLY A 300 3.29 13.46 3.38
C GLY A 300 1.84 13.78 3.75
N LEU A 301 1.03 12.76 4.08
CA LEU A 301 -0.34 12.95 4.58
C LEU A 301 -0.39 13.87 5.82
N THR A 302 0.55 13.70 6.76
CA THR A 302 0.66 14.63 7.90
C THR A 302 1.10 16.01 7.47
N GLY A 303 2.19 16.14 6.68
CA GLY A 303 2.76 17.43 6.33
C GLY A 303 1.77 18.32 5.58
N PHE A 304 1.16 17.80 4.52
CA PHE A 304 0.15 18.54 3.75
C PHE A 304 -1.15 18.70 4.53
N GLY A 305 -1.54 17.75 5.39
CA GLY A 305 -2.69 17.90 6.28
C GLY A 305 -2.52 19.01 7.34
N LEU A 306 -1.32 19.15 7.91
CA LEU A 306 -0.99 20.25 8.83
C LEU A 306 -0.94 21.58 8.08
N HIS A 307 -0.32 21.60 6.90
CA HIS A 307 -0.22 22.82 6.09
C HIS A 307 -1.60 23.29 5.61
N LEU A 308 -2.50 22.36 5.25
CA LEU A 308 -3.87 22.67 4.84
C LEU A 308 -4.62 23.53 5.88
N PHE A 309 -4.41 23.28 7.18
CA PHE A 309 -5.00 24.10 8.24
C PHE A 309 -4.51 25.55 8.17
N PHE A 310 -3.20 25.76 8.03
CA PHE A 310 -2.61 27.11 7.94
C PHE A 310 -2.89 27.79 6.59
N ALA A 311 -3.06 27.01 5.52
CA ALA A 311 -3.40 27.50 4.19
C ALA A 311 -4.89 27.87 4.06
N THR A 312 -5.76 27.35 4.93
CA THR A 312 -7.20 27.64 4.88
C THR A 312 -7.45 29.06 5.39
N PRO A 313 -8.06 29.96 4.57
CA PRO A 313 -8.35 31.33 4.99
C PRO A 313 -9.34 31.37 6.15
N ALA A 314 -9.09 32.26 7.13
CA ALA A 314 -9.98 32.43 8.28
C ALA A 314 -11.32 33.10 7.92
N ALA A 315 -11.37 33.89 6.85
CA ALA A 315 -12.57 34.53 6.34
C ALA A 315 -12.77 34.20 4.85
N PRO A 316 -13.92 33.63 4.46
CA PRO A 316 -14.15 33.25 3.07
C PRO A 316 -14.43 34.47 2.18
N THR A 317 -13.78 34.50 1.03
CA THR A 317 -14.18 35.28 -0.15
C THR A 317 -15.25 34.49 -0.91
N LEU A 318 -16.44 35.05 -1.11
CA LEU A 318 -17.49 34.38 -1.88
C LEU A 318 -17.17 34.45 -3.38
N HIS A 319 -17.16 33.31 -4.04
CA HIS A 319 -16.86 33.21 -5.47
C HIS A 319 -18.13 33.02 -6.29
N THR A 320 -18.29 33.84 -7.33
CA THR A 320 -19.50 33.82 -8.19
C THR A 320 -19.48 32.69 -9.23
N ASN A 321 -18.30 32.17 -9.57
CA ASN A 321 -18.15 31.09 -10.54
C ASN A 321 -16.89 30.25 -10.26
N LEU A 322 -16.78 29.11 -10.94
CA LEU A 322 -15.65 28.19 -10.77
C LEU A 322 -14.31 28.85 -11.11
N VAL A 323 -14.25 29.64 -12.19
CA VAL A 323 -12.99 30.26 -12.62
C VAL A 323 -12.46 31.18 -11.52
N ALA A 324 -13.31 32.06 -10.98
CA ALA A 324 -12.95 32.93 -9.86
C ALA A 324 -12.44 32.11 -8.66
N PHE A 325 -13.13 31.01 -8.31
CA PHE A 325 -12.75 30.11 -7.21
C PHE A 325 -11.39 29.45 -7.41
N ILE A 326 -11.11 28.88 -8.58
CA ILE A 326 -9.84 28.18 -8.83
C ILE A 326 -8.66 29.12 -9.04
N THR A 327 -8.92 30.37 -9.44
CA THR A 327 -7.87 31.39 -9.63
C THR A 327 -7.59 32.22 -8.39
N ASP A 328 -8.33 32.03 -7.29
CA ASP A 328 -8.08 32.76 -6.05
C ASP A 328 -6.67 32.44 -5.52
N PRO A 329 -5.75 33.44 -5.46
CA PRO A 329 -4.41 33.23 -4.93
C PRO A 329 -4.40 32.73 -3.49
N ALA A 330 -5.41 33.09 -2.68
CA ALA A 330 -5.52 32.65 -1.29
C ALA A 330 -5.79 31.14 -1.17
N LEU A 331 -6.41 30.51 -2.19
CA LEU A 331 -6.79 29.09 -2.17
C LEU A 331 -5.77 28.18 -2.89
N THR A 332 -4.75 28.76 -3.53
CA THR A 332 -3.78 27.97 -4.31
C THR A 332 -3.12 26.87 -3.47
N TRP A 333 -2.69 27.18 -2.25
CA TRP A 333 -2.09 26.18 -1.36
C TRP A 333 -3.10 25.16 -0.85
N VAL A 334 -4.36 25.54 -0.61
CA VAL A 334 -5.44 24.61 -0.25
C VAL A 334 -5.61 23.55 -1.34
N PHE A 335 -5.61 23.96 -2.62
CA PHE A 335 -5.74 23.04 -3.75
C PHE A 335 -4.52 22.13 -3.90
N ILE A 336 -3.31 22.68 -3.74
CA ILE A 336 -2.07 21.91 -3.76
C ILE A 336 -2.06 20.88 -2.62
N ASP A 337 -2.41 21.29 -1.41
CA ASP A 337 -2.43 20.41 -0.23
C ASP A 337 -3.43 19.27 -0.42
N LEU A 338 -4.65 19.55 -0.90
CA LEU A 338 -5.64 18.51 -1.18
C LEU A 338 -5.18 17.52 -2.26
N LEU A 339 -4.59 18.02 -3.35
CA LEU A 339 -4.00 17.17 -4.38
C LEU A 339 -2.89 16.30 -3.79
N MET A 340 -2.00 16.89 -3.00
CA MET A 340 -0.84 16.20 -2.43
C MET A 340 -1.21 15.23 -1.31
N ILE A 341 -2.23 15.52 -0.51
CA ILE A 341 -2.84 14.55 0.41
C ILE A 341 -3.32 13.33 -0.39
N GLY A 342 -3.99 13.55 -1.52
CA GLY A 342 -4.37 12.48 -2.44
C GLY A 342 -3.15 11.68 -2.93
N VAL A 343 -2.13 12.35 -3.47
CA VAL A 343 -0.89 11.72 -3.96
C VAL A 343 -0.21 10.89 -2.87
N CYS A 344 -0.05 11.44 -1.68
CA CYS A 344 0.54 10.75 -0.55
C CYS A 344 -0.32 9.56 -0.09
N GLY A 345 -1.64 9.67 -0.16
CA GLY A 345 -2.59 8.58 0.06
C GLY A 345 -2.40 7.41 -0.91
N GLY A 346 -2.25 7.70 -2.20
CA GLY A 346 -1.95 6.70 -3.24
C GLY A 346 -0.61 5.99 -3.00
N ILE A 347 0.43 6.74 -2.62
CA ILE A 347 1.75 6.20 -2.24
C ILE A 347 1.67 5.32 -1.00
N PHE A 348 0.81 5.67 -0.05
CA PHE A 348 0.61 4.94 1.20
C PHE A 348 -0.14 3.60 1.00
N ILE A 349 -1.21 3.59 0.19
CA ILE A 349 -2.15 2.47 0.15
C ILE A 349 -1.70 1.27 -0.70
N VAL A 350 -1.09 1.52 -1.87
CA VAL A 350 -0.66 0.49 -2.83
C VAL A 350 0.31 -0.55 -2.26
N PRO A 351 1.39 -0.17 -1.56
CA PRO A 351 2.35 -1.15 -1.03
C PRO A 351 1.74 -1.98 0.10
N LEU A 352 0.79 -1.43 0.87
CA LEU A 352 0.11 -2.16 1.94
C LEU A 352 -0.79 -3.27 1.39
N TYR A 353 -1.57 -2.99 0.34
CA TYR A 353 -2.36 -4.04 -0.34
C TYR A 353 -1.46 -5.14 -0.91
N SER A 354 -0.38 -4.74 -1.58
CA SER A 354 0.57 -5.68 -2.18
C SER A 354 1.23 -6.56 -1.12
N LEU A 355 1.65 -5.97 0.00
CA LEU A 355 2.25 -6.67 1.13
C LEU A 355 1.27 -7.65 1.81
N MET A 356 0.03 -7.21 2.07
CA MET A 356 -1.02 -8.05 2.64
C MET A 356 -1.29 -9.26 1.75
N GLN A 357 -1.43 -9.03 0.44
CA GLN A 357 -1.75 -10.07 -0.55
C GLN A 357 -0.61 -11.09 -0.72
N GLN A 358 0.64 -10.63 -0.75
CA GLN A 358 1.82 -11.49 -0.90
C GLN A 358 2.02 -12.38 0.34
N ARG A 359 1.83 -11.83 1.54
CA ARG A 359 2.01 -12.58 2.80
C ARG A 359 0.87 -13.53 3.13
N ALA A 360 -0.33 -13.25 2.63
CA ALA A 360 -1.48 -14.10 2.89
C ALA A 360 -1.30 -15.49 2.25
N ASP A 361 -1.45 -16.54 3.07
CA ASP A 361 -1.46 -17.92 2.63
C ASP A 361 -2.47 -18.13 1.49
N LYS A 362 -2.05 -18.80 0.42
CA LYS A 362 -2.85 -19.08 -0.77
C LYS A 362 -4.20 -19.74 -0.42
N ALA A 363 -4.24 -20.59 0.61
CA ALA A 363 -5.44 -21.31 1.04
C ALA A 363 -6.41 -20.47 1.91
N ALA A 364 -5.99 -19.30 2.38
CA ALA A 364 -6.78 -18.41 3.24
C ALA A 364 -6.78 -16.95 2.76
N ARG A 365 -6.30 -16.70 1.54
CA ARG A 365 -6.07 -15.34 1.02
C ARG A 365 -7.36 -14.54 0.94
N ALA A 366 -8.45 -15.13 0.45
CA ALA A 366 -9.71 -14.41 0.35
C ALA A 366 -10.31 -14.12 1.74
N ARG A 367 -10.11 -15.01 2.72
CA ARG A 367 -10.47 -14.74 4.12
C ARG A 367 -9.65 -13.61 4.75
N VAL A 368 -8.35 -13.51 4.46
CA VAL A 368 -7.53 -12.36 4.93
C VAL A 368 -8.06 -11.05 4.36
N ILE A 369 -8.43 -11.02 3.08
CA ILE A 369 -9.04 -9.85 2.44
C ILE A 369 -10.44 -9.57 3.02
N ALA A 370 -11.22 -10.59 3.34
CA ALA A 370 -12.48 -10.40 4.04
C ALA A 370 -12.28 -9.74 5.41
N ALA A 371 -11.24 -10.13 6.15
CA ALA A 371 -10.87 -9.46 7.39
C ALA A 371 -10.53 -7.99 7.14
N ASN A 372 -9.75 -7.70 6.09
CA ASN A 372 -9.43 -6.34 5.67
C ASN A 372 -10.68 -5.49 5.42
N ASN A 373 -11.66 -6.02 4.68
CA ASN A 373 -12.91 -5.31 4.41
C ASN A 373 -13.71 -4.99 5.68
N ILE A 374 -13.72 -5.91 6.64
CA ILE A 374 -14.38 -5.70 7.94
C ILE A 374 -13.67 -4.58 8.73
N PHE A 375 -12.35 -4.57 8.78
CA PHE A 375 -11.60 -3.49 9.43
C PHE A 375 -11.79 -2.15 8.71
N ASN A 376 -11.81 -2.13 7.37
CA ASN A 376 -12.09 -0.92 6.60
C ASN A 376 -13.48 -0.36 6.93
N ALA A 377 -14.50 -1.21 6.93
CA ALA A 377 -15.86 -0.83 7.30
C ALA A 377 -15.92 -0.27 8.73
N LEU A 378 -15.25 -0.92 9.69
CA LEU A 378 -15.14 -0.44 11.07
C LEU A 378 -14.50 0.94 11.13
N PHE A 379 -13.40 1.15 10.45
CA PHE A 379 -12.66 2.41 10.44
C PHE A 379 -13.47 3.53 9.79
N MET A 380 -14.21 3.26 8.71
CA MET A 380 -15.13 4.24 8.12
C MET A 380 -16.26 4.65 9.09
N VAL A 381 -16.83 3.71 9.84
CA VAL A 381 -17.83 4.02 10.88
C VAL A 381 -17.20 4.85 12.01
N VAL A 382 -15.99 4.49 12.45
CA VAL A 382 -15.27 5.25 13.49
C VAL A 382 -14.94 6.66 13.01
N SER A 383 -14.59 6.88 11.73
CA SER A 383 -14.42 8.24 11.19
C SER A 383 -15.71 9.05 11.21
N ALA A 384 -16.85 8.42 10.89
CA ALA A 384 -18.15 9.12 10.94
C ALA A 384 -18.49 9.54 12.38
N ILE A 385 -18.30 8.64 13.35
CA ILE A 385 -18.51 8.93 14.78
C ILE A 385 -17.58 10.06 15.24
N LEU A 386 -16.30 10.00 14.87
CA LEU A 386 -15.33 11.04 15.22
C LEU A 386 -15.72 12.40 14.61
N GLY A 387 -16.09 12.42 13.32
CA GLY A 387 -16.55 13.62 12.63
C GLY A 387 -17.77 14.24 13.29
N ILE A 388 -18.79 13.44 13.61
CA ILE A 388 -19.97 13.90 14.35
C ILE A 388 -19.57 14.47 15.71
N THR A 389 -18.75 13.76 16.47
CA THR A 389 -18.35 14.19 17.81
C THR A 389 -17.58 15.51 17.76
N LEU A 390 -16.58 15.62 16.89
CA LEU A 390 -15.72 16.80 16.85
C LEU A 390 -16.39 18.02 16.21
N LEU A 391 -17.21 17.84 15.17
CA LEU A 391 -17.84 18.95 14.45
C LEU A 391 -19.17 19.39 15.06
N VAL A 392 -19.93 18.48 15.69
CA VAL A 392 -21.27 18.78 16.23
C VAL A 392 -21.27 18.92 17.75
N VAL A 393 -20.54 18.06 18.47
CA VAL A 393 -20.55 18.08 19.94
C VAL A 393 -19.47 19.00 20.50
N VAL A 394 -18.27 18.98 19.91
CA VAL A 394 -17.15 19.86 20.30
C VAL A 394 -17.16 21.18 19.49
N GLU A 395 -17.97 21.25 18.44
CA GLU A 395 -18.14 22.43 17.58
C GLU A 395 -16.84 22.95 16.93
N LEU A 396 -15.89 22.05 16.65
CA LEU A 396 -14.68 22.42 15.90
C LEU A 396 -15.02 22.85 14.48
N SER A 397 -14.26 23.81 13.96
CA SER A 397 -14.28 24.13 12.53
C SER A 397 -13.76 22.96 11.69
N ILE A 398 -14.08 22.97 10.40
CA ILE A 398 -13.66 21.90 9.48
C ILE A 398 -12.14 21.89 9.28
N ALA A 399 -11.52 23.06 9.28
CA ALA A 399 -10.07 23.19 9.22
C ALA A 399 -9.40 22.57 10.46
N GLU A 400 -9.94 22.84 11.66
CA GLU A 400 -9.46 22.23 12.91
C GLU A 400 -9.69 20.71 12.93
N PHE A 401 -10.81 20.23 12.38
CA PHE A 401 -11.03 18.80 12.22
C PHE A 401 -9.96 18.16 11.32
N PHE A 402 -9.62 18.78 10.18
CA PHE A 402 -8.52 18.32 9.33
C PHE A 402 -7.16 18.38 10.02
N LEU A 403 -6.92 19.38 10.87
CA LEU A 403 -5.74 19.45 11.72
C LEU A 403 -5.66 18.25 12.68
N VAL A 404 -6.78 17.92 13.34
CA VAL A 404 -6.86 16.73 14.21
C VAL A 404 -6.55 15.46 13.43
N LEU A 405 -7.08 15.29 12.21
CA LEU A 405 -6.76 14.13 11.36
C LEU A 405 -5.26 14.06 11.04
N ALA A 406 -4.62 15.19 10.73
CA ALA A 406 -3.19 15.24 10.43
C ALA A 406 -2.32 14.87 11.65
N VAL A 407 -2.72 15.35 12.85
CA VAL A 407 -2.07 15.01 14.13
C VAL A 407 -2.27 13.53 14.47
N LEU A 408 -3.49 12.99 14.33
CA LEU A 408 -3.75 11.56 14.54
C LEU A 408 -2.94 10.71 13.56
N ASN A 409 -2.83 11.13 12.29
CA ASN A 409 -2.00 10.44 11.32
C ASN A 409 -0.51 10.44 11.71
N LEU A 410 0.00 11.54 12.28
CA LEU A 410 1.36 11.60 12.80
C LEU A 410 1.58 10.60 13.94
N LEU A 411 0.63 10.52 14.87
CA LEU A 411 0.69 9.56 15.98
C LEU A 411 0.68 8.11 15.47
N VAL A 412 -0.16 7.81 14.49
CA VAL A 412 -0.20 6.49 13.84
C VAL A 412 1.10 6.21 13.09
N ALA A 413 1.65 7.17 12.35
CA ALA A 413 2.91 7.04 11.64
C ALA A 413 4.07 6.72 12.59
N ILE A 414 4.16 7.43 13.72
CA ILE A 414 5.17 7.20 14.77
C ILE A 414 4.97 5.81 15.39
N TYR A 415 3.74 5.45 15.71
CA TYR A 415 3.41 4.15 16.31
C TYR A 415 3.79 2.99 15.39
N VAL A 416 3.39 3.04 14.12
CA VAL A 416 3.72 2.02 13.12
C VAL A 416 5.23 1.93 12.89
N SER A 417 5.93 3.07 12.81
CA SER A 417 7.39 3.10 12.66
C SER A 417 8.11 2.47 13.85
N LYS A 418 7.59 2.67 15.08
CA LYS A 418 8.12 2.04 16.30
C LYS A 418 7.75 0.57 16.44
N LEU A 419 6.63 0.11 15.88
CA LEU A 419 6.28 -1.31 15.93
C LEU A 419 6.98 -2.12 14.83
N VAL A 420 7.31 -1.48 13.71
CA VAL A 420 7.81 -2.13 12.51
C VAL A 420 9.09 -1.43 12.06
N PRO A 421 10.22 -1.67 12.75
CA PRO A 421 11.50 -1.05 12.40
C PRO A 421 11.94 -1.37 10.97
N ILE A 422 11.42 -2.46 10.36
CA ILE A 422 11.71 -2.75 8.96
C ILE A 422 11.11 -1.71 8.01
N PHE A 423 9.97 -1.09 8.32
CA PHE A 423 9.42 0.01 7.50
C PHE A 423 10.30 1.26 7.62
N ALA A 424 10.69 1.63 8.83
CA ALA A 424 11.59 2.76 9.07
C ALA A 424 12.98 2.53 8.44
N LEU A 425 13.53 1.32 8.56
CA LEU A 425 14.80 0.94 7.94
C LEU A 425 14.72 1.03 6.43
N ARG A 426 13.72 0.39 5.85
CA ARG A 426 13.60 0.35 4.40
C ARG A 426 13.30 1.73 3.87
N PHE A 427 12.53 2.56 4.58
CA PHE A 427 12.35 3.97 4.23
C PHE A 427 13.68 4.74 4.26
N PHE A 428 14.45 4.64 5.36
CA PHE A 428 15.73 5.33 5.47
C PHE A 428 16.73 4.84 4.41
N THR A 429 16.80 3.53 4.21
CA THR A 429 17.64 2.90 3.18
C THR A 429 17.20 3.36 1.80
N TRP A 430 15.90 3.32 1.49
CA TRP A 430 15.34 3.77 0.22
C TRP A 430 15.63 5.25 -0.02
N MET A 431 15.41 6.11 0.97
CA MET A 431 15.70 7.54 0.90
C MET A 431 17.18 7.81 0.65
N VAL A 432 18.08 7.17 1.41
CA VAL A 432 19.53 7.31 1.19
C VAL A 432 19.93 6.81 -0.19
N THR A 433 19.46 5.62 -0.59
CA THR A 433 19.82 5.01 -1.87
C THR A 433 19.27 5.74 -3.09
N HIS A 434 18.16 6.48 -2.97
CA HIS A 434 17.54 7.21 -4.09
C HIS A 434 17.89 8.70 -4.10
N THR A 435 18.11 9.33 -2.94
CA THR A 435 18.41 10.76 -2.84
C THR A 435 19.91 11.06 -2.85
N LEU A 436 20.73 10.22 -2.20
CA LEU A 436 22.18 10.44 -2.05
C LEU A 436 23.03 9.61 -3.02
N TYR A 437 22.54 8.44 -3.42
CA TYR A 437 23.24 7.50 -4.29
C TYR A 437 22.46 7.24 -5.58
N ARG A 438 23.16 6.82 -6.64
CA ARG A 438 22.53 6.18 -7.81
C ARG A 438 23.04 4.76 -7.88
N VAL A 439 22.29 3.85 -7.26
CA VAL A 439 22.67 2.45 -7.14
C VAL A 439 22.30 1.70 -8.42
N LYS A 440 23.28 1.09 -9.08
CA LYS A 440 23.09 0.11 -10.14
C LYS A 440 23.29 -1.28 -9.57
N HIS A 441 22.44 -2.21 -9.99
CA HIS A 441 22.53 -3.62 -9.61
C HIS A 441 22.98 -4.42 -10.83
N GLN A 442 24.01 -5.24 -10.67
CA GLN A 442 24.51 -6.16 -11.69
C GLN A 442 24.55 -7.57 -11.11
N ASP A 443 24.03 -8.53 -11.88
CA ASP A 443 24.19 -9.96 -11.63
C ASP A 443 23.70 -10.50 -10.28
N LEU A 444 22.80 -9.77 -9.59
CA LEU A 444 22.18 -10.19 -8.33
C LEU A 444 21.35 -11.49 -8.43
N HIS A 445 21.08 -11.98 -9.64
CA HIS A 445 20.39 -13.25 -9.86
C HIS A 445 21.23 -14.46 -9.46
N HIS A 446 22.54 -14.30 -9.25
CA HIS A 446 23.41 -15.33 -8.71
C HIS A 446 23.16 -15.64 -7.22
N ILE A 447 22.43 -14.79 -6.50
CA ILE A 447 22.06 -15.06 -5.11
C ILE A 447 20.98 -16.16 -5.08
N PRO A 448 21.22 -17.31 -4.42
CA PRO A 448 20.25 -18.41 -4.40
C PRO A 448 18.87 -17.95 -3.88
N GLU A 449 17.80 -18.30 -4.60
CA GLU A 449 16.43 -17.96 -4.20
C GLU A 449 15.96 -18.73 -2.94
N LYS A 450 16.53 -19.92 -2.70
CA LYS A 450 16.19 -20.83 -1.60
C LYS A 450 17.47 -21.39 -0.95
N GLY A 451 17.34 -21.89 0.28
CA GLY A 451 18.46 -22.47 1.04
C GLY A 451 19.35 -21.42 1.71
N GLY A 452 20.24 -21.86 2.59
CA GLY A 452 21.21 -20.98 3.25
C GLY A 452 22.25 -20.50 2.24
N ALA A 453 22.71 -19.25 2.36
CA ALA A 453 23.79 -18.73 1.52
C ALA A 453 24.65 -17.74 2.30
N LEU A 454 25.97 -17.79 2.07
CA LEU A 454 26.93 -16.86 2.65
C LEU A 454 27.31 -15.80 1.61
N LEU A 455 26.95 -14.55 1.86
CA LEU A 455 27.37 -13.42 1.06
C LEU A 455 28.65 -12.84 1.64
N ILE A 456 29.62 -12.55 0.79
CA ILE A 456 30.85 -11.86 1.18
C ILE A 456 31.03 -10.60 0.34
N CYS A 457 31.49 -9.52 0.95
CA CYS A 457 31.66 -8.26 0.25
C CYS A 457 32.83 -7.45 0.80
N ASN A 458 33.37 -6.53 0.00
CA ASN A 458 34.35 -5.55 0.44
C ASN A 458 33.72 -4.48 1.35
N HIS A 459 34.49 -3.95 2.31
CA HIS A 459 33.98 -3.02 3.32
C HIS A 459 34.63 -1.62 3.24
N VAL A 460 33.97 -0.70 2.55
CA VAL A 460 34.50 0.62 2.15
C VAL A 460 33.79 1.78 2.86
N SER A 461 32.53 1.60 3.27
CA SER A 461 31.69 2.66 3.85
C SER A 461 30.76 2.12 4.95
N TYR A 462 30.39 2.98 5.90
CA TYR A 462 29.35 2.65 6.89
C TYR A 462 27.98 2.39 6.24
N MET A 463 27.81 2.81 4.98
CA MET A 463 26.59 2.59 4.20
C MET A 463 26.53 1.24 3.48
N ASP A 464 27.62 0.45 3.48
CA ASP A 464 27.71 -0.80 2.72
C ASP A 464 26.59 -1.77 3.06
N ALA A 465 26.37 -2.00 4.37
CA ALA A 465 25.35 -2.91 4.84
C ALA A 465 23.93 -2.47 4.41
N LEU A 466 23.67 -1.16 4.41
CA LEU A 466 22.38 -0.61 3.99
C LEU A 466 22.17 -0.73 2.48
N LEU A 467 23.20 -0.46 1.68
CA LEU A 467 23.14 -0.62 0.22
C LEU A 467 22.92 -2.08 -0.18
N LEU A 468 23.60 -3.02 0.48
CA LEU A 468 23.44 -4.45 0.27
C LEU A 468 22.06 -4.93 0.71
N ALA A 469 21.55 -4.45 1.85
CA ALA A 469 20.19 -4.74 2.31
C ALA A 469 19.11 -4.27 1.33
N GLY A 470 19.32 -3.12 0.66
CA GLY A 470 18.43 -2.60 -0.37
C GLY A 470 18.56 -3.32 -1.72
N ALA A 471 19.72 -3.87 -2.04
CA ALA A 471 19.98 -4.55 -3.30
C ALA A 471 19.44 -5.98 -3.33
N CYS A 472 19.60 -6.74 -2.23
CA CYS A 472 19.26 -8.15 -2.17
C CYS A 472 17.76 -8.39 -1.87
N HIS A 473 17.15 -9.37 -2.57
CA HIS A 473 15.73 -9.69 -2.38
C HIS A 473 15.44 -10.45 -1.08
N ARG A 474 16.40 -11.26 -0.64
CA ARG A 474 16.29 -12.04 0.58
C ARG A 474 16.76 -11.21 1.78
N PRO A 475 16.06 -11.26 2.93
CA PRO A 475 16.53 -10.59 4.14
C PRO A 475 17.93 -11.08 4.52
N ILE A 476 18.87 -10.15 4.58
CA ILE A 476 20.27 -10.45 4.95
C ILE A 476 20.43 -10.32 6.46
N ARG A 477 21.02 -11.34 7.09
CA ARG A 477 21.57 -11.21 8.44
C ARG A 477 23.01 -10.70 8.39
N PHE A 478 23.19 -9.47 8.84
CA PHE A 478 24.52 -8.86 8.90
C PHE A 478 25.26 -9.33 10.14
N VAL A 479 26.53 -9.67 9.98
CA VAL A 479 27.46 -9.81 11.10
C VAL A 479 28.11 -8.46 11.36
N MET A 480 27.97 -7.93 12.57
CA MET A 480 28.37 -6.54 12.91
C MET A 480 29.18 -6.49 14.21
N PHE A 481 30.11 -5.54 14.30
CA PHE A 481 30.88 -5.30 15.51
C PHE A 481 29.99 -4.91 16.71
N GLU A 482 30.20 -5.55 17.85
CA GLU A 482 29.33 -5.45 19.03
C GLU A 482 29.15 -4.01 19.56
N ASP A 483 30.18 -3.17 19.49
CA ASP A 483 30.08 -1.81 20.01
C ASP A 483 29.17 -0.93 19.15
N LEU A 484 29.13 -1.15 17.83
CA LEU A 484 28.16 -0.50 16.93
C LEU A 484 26.75 -1.03 17.19
N TYR A 485 26.63 -2.32 17.50
CA TYR A 485 25.36 -2.96 17.83
C TYR A 485 24.71 -2.39 19.11
N LYS A 486 25.51 -1.84 20.04
CA LYS A 486 25.04 -1.31 21.34
C LYS A 486 24.65 0.17 21.34
N ILE A 487 24.75 0.88 20.21
CA ILE A 487 24.36 2.29 20.13
C ILE A 487 22.87 2.43 20.51
N PRO A 488 22.48 3.19 21.55
CA PRO A 488 21.15 3.10 22.18
C PRO A 488 19.95 3.26 21.23
N VAL A 489 20.04 4.17 20.26
CA VAL A 489 18.98 4.42 19.26
C VAL A 489 18.93 3.32 18.19
N LEU A 490 20.09 2.78 17.81
CA LEU A 490 20.22 1.76 16.76
C LEU A 490 20.14 0.33 17.30
N HIS A 491 20.33 0.13 18.61
CA HIS A 491 20.38 -1.17 19.24
C HIS A 491 19.06 -1.92 19.12
N TRP A 492 17.96 -1.24 19.46
CA TRP A 492 16.61 -1.78 19.28
C TRP A 492 16.33 -2.14 17.81
N PHE A 493 16.85 -1.32 16.89
CA PHE A 493 16.73 -1.52 15.46
C PHE A 493 17.50 -2.76 14.97
N PHE A 494 18.79 -2.89 15.33
CA PHE A 494 19.63 -4.02 14.94
C PHE A 494 19.13 -5.35 15.52
N ARG A 495 18.62 -5.32 16.75
CA ARG A 495 17.98 -6.48 17.39
C ARG A 495 16.77 -6.97 16.59
N THR A 496 15.93 -6.05 16.10
CA THR A 496 14.73 -6.44 15.35
C THR A 496 15.05 -6.93 13.94
N SER A 497 16.12 -6.41 13.33
CA SER A 497 16.64 -6.87 12.04
C SER A 497 17.47 -8.16 12.13
N LYS A 498 17.54 -8.79 13.32
CA LYS A 498 18.32 -10.02 13.60
C LYS A 498 19.79 -9.93 13.18
N VAL A 499 20.40 -8.75 13.33
CA VAL A 499 21.84 -8.55 13.14
C VAL A 499 22.59 -9.39 14.19
N ILE A 500 23.65 -10.07 13.76
CA ILE A 500 24.45 -10.96 14.60
C ILE A 500 25.66 -10.17 15.12
N PRO A 501 25.71 -9.81 16.42
CA PRO A 501 26.84 -9.08 16.97
C PRO A 501 28.06 -10.00 17.13
N ILE A 502 29.24 -9.50 16.78
CA ILE A 502 30.53 -10.17 16.98
C ILE A 502 31.53 -9.20 17.63
N SER A 503 32.36 -9.69 18.55
CA SER A 503 33.47 -8.93 19.11
C SER A 503 34.76 -9.72 19.10
N HIS A 504 35.89 -9.07 19.36
CA HIS A 504 37.21 -9.69 19.39
C HIS A 504 37.44 -10.59 20.63
N ARG A 505 36.44 -10.75 21.51
CA ARG A 505 36.52 -11.60 22.71
C ARG A 505 36.06 -13.02 22.40
N GLY A 506 36.80 -14.03 22.88
CA GLY A 506 36.57 -15.44 22.47
C GLY A 506 35.17 -16.02 22.77
N ARG A 507 34.51 -15.62 23.87
CA ARG A 507 33.15 -16.11 24.21
C ARG A 507 32.07 -15.61 23.24
N THR A 508 32.17 -14.37 22.77
CA THR A 508 31.21 -13.76 21.84
C THR A 508 31.39 -14.26 20.41
N ILE A 509 32.62 -14.61 20.00
CA ILE A 509 32.86 -15.26 18.70
C ILE A 509 32.12 -16.59 18.61
N ARG A 510 32.19 -17.45 19.64
CA ARG A 510 31.49 -18.74 19.63
C ARG A 510 29.97 -18.58 19.53
N ALA A 511 29.41 -17.60 20.24
CA ALA A 511 27.98 -17.29 20.18
C ALA A 511 27.55 -16.80 18.79
N ALA A 512 28.31 -15.87 18.20
CA ALA A 512 28.06 -15.39 16.84
C ALA A 512 28.12 -16.53 15.81
N MET A 513 29.11 -17.41 15.90
CA MET A 513 29.24 -18.58 15.02
C MET A 513 28.05 -19.54 15.13
N ASN A 514 27.52 -19.75 16.34
CA ASN A 514 26.33 -20.59 16.56
C ASN A 514 25.07 -19.92 15.96
N GLU A 515 24.93 -18.60 16.08
CA GLU A 515 23.82 -17.88 15.44
C GLU A 515 23.90 -17.88 13.91
N ILE A 516 25.11 -17.73 13.35
CA ILE A 516 25.35 -17.82 11.90
C ILE A 516 24.95 -19.20 11.39
N GLN A 517 25.44 -20.27 12.04
CA GLN A 517 25.08 -21.64 11.71
C GLN A 517 23.56 -21.83 11.74
N LYS A 518 22.90 -21.45 12.84
CA LYS A 518 21.45 -21.54 12.96
C LYS A 518 20.71 -20.75 11.87
N ALA A 519 21.21 -19.59 11.48
CA ALA A 519 20.60 -18.79 10.42
C ALA A 519 20.74 -19.48 9.05
N LEU A 520 21.93 -19.96 8.71
CA LEU A 520 22.20 -20.69 7.47
C LEU A 520 21.39 -21.98 7.38
N ASP A 521 21.34 -22.76 8.46
CA ASP A 521 20.60 -24.03 8.54
C ASP A 521 19.08 -23.82 8.40
N ASN A 522 18.55 -22.68 8.87
CA ASN A 522 17.15 -22.28 8.65
C ASN A 522 16.88 -21.78 7.22
N GLY A 523 17.88 -21.84 6.34
CA GLY A 523 17.79 -21.34 4.98
C GLY A 523 17.74 -19.82 4.93
N GLU A 524 18.42 -19.10 5.83
CA GLU A 524 18.55 -17.64 5.78
C GLU A 524 19.88 -17.23 5.10
N VAL A 525 19.95 -15.98 4.64
CA VAL A 525 21.15 -15.43 4.01
C VAL A 525 21.96 -14.66 5.05
N VAL A 526 23.24 -14.96 5.18
CA VAL A 526 24.16 -14.27 6.10
C VAL A 526 25.17 -13.49 5.27
N LEU A 527 25.44 -12.23 5.64
CA LEU A 527 26.49 -11.42 5.02
C LEU A 527 27.59 -11.10 6.01
N ILE A 528 28.83 -11.32 5.56
CA ILE A 528 30.04 -10.96 6.28
C ILE A 528 30.92 -10.05 5.44
N PHE A 529 31.64 -9.16 6.14
CA PHE A 529 32.74 -8.40 5.60
C PHE A 529 34.05 -9.05 6.08
N PRO A 530 34.66 -9.96 5.28
CA PRO A 530 35.75 -10.82 5.76
C PRO A 530 37.05 -10.07 6.11
N GLU A 531 37.20 -8.80 5.71
CA GLU A 531 38.27 -7.89 6.13
C GLU A 531 38.22 -7.60 7.65
N GLY A 532 37.03 -7.65 8.24
CA GLY A 532 36.79 -7.44 9.68
C GLY A 532 36.89 -5.98 10.14
N HIS A 533 37.15 -5.04 9.23
CA HIS A 533 37.21 -3.60 9.49
C HIS A 533 36.90 -2.82 8.21
N LEU A 534 36.63 -1.52 8.34
CA LEU A 534 36.48 -0.62 7.20
C LEU A 534 37.83 -0.28 6.59
N SER A 535 37.92 -0.35 5.26
CA SER A 535 39.10 -0.01 4.48
C SER A 535 39.61 1.41 4.78
N TYR A 536 40.93 1.54 4.86
CA TYR A 536 41.64 2.79 5.19
C TYR A 536 42.14 3.54 3.97
N ASP A 537 42.42 2.83 2.87
CA ASP A 537 42.99 3.34 1.63
C ASP A 537 42.07 3.12 0.41
N GLY A 538 41.00 2.35 0.58
CA GLY A 538 40.05 1.99 -0.47
C GLY A 538 40.39 0.68 -1.18
N GLU A 539 41.50 0.04 -0.82
CA GLU A 539 41.91 -1.28 -1.31
C GLU A 539 41.25 -2.41 -0.47
N ILE A 540 41.16 -3.60 -1.06
CA ILE A 540 40.60 -4.80 -0.40
C ILE A 540 41.71 -5.49 0.38
N ASP A 541 41.55 -5.59 1.70
CA ASP A 541 42.51 -6.24 2.59
C ASP A 541 42.42 -7.79 2.53
N GLN A 542 43.24 -8.47 3.32
CA GLN A 542 43.23 -9.91 3.47
C GLN A 542 41.96 -10.39 4.17
N PHE A 543 41.37 -11.46 3.63
CA PHE A 543 40.18 -12.08 4.22
C PHE A 543 40.58 -12.95 5.41
N ARG A 544 39.93 -12.74 6.56
CA ARG A 544 40.20 -13.49 7.79
C ARG A 544 39.57 -14.88 7.72
N ARG A 545 40.17 -15.83 8.45
CA ARG A 545 39.72 -17.23 8.62
C ARG A 545 38.29 -17.43 9.13
N GLY A 546 37.59 -16.37 9.55
CA GLY A 546 36.22 -16.46 10.04
C GLY A 546 35.27 -17.08 9.01
N MET A 547 35.50 -16.83 7.72
CA MET A 547 34.73 -17.44 6.63
C MET A 547 34.93 -18.95 6.56
N ASP A 548 36.20 -19.42 6.56
CA ASP A 548 36.52 -20.84 6.51
C ASP A 548 35.88 -21.60 7.70
N MET A 549 35.88 -20.98 8.89
CA MET A 549 35.23 -21.55 10.08
C MET A 549 33.70 -21.66 9.96
N ILE A 550 33.06 -20.74 9.23
CA ILE A 550 31.60 -20.78 8.99
C ILE A 550 31.29 -21.95 8.06
N LEU A 551 32.04 -22.07 6.96
CA LEU A 551 31.82 -23.11 5.94
C LEU A 551 32.09 -24.52 6.45
N GLN A 552 33.07 -24.67 7.35
CA GLN A 552 33.31 -25.96 8.04
C GLN A 552 32.13 -26.42 8.90
N ARG A 553 31.30 -25.48 9.40
CA ARG A 553 30.13 -25.80 10.26
C ARG A 553 28.84 -25.91 9.47
N SER A 554 28.68 -25.07 8.47
CA SER A 554 27.52 -25.01 7.58
C SER A 554 28.02 -24.90 6.14
N PRO A 555 28.19 -26.03 5.43
CA PRO A 555 28.58 -26.02 4.03
C PRO A 555 27.42 -25.48 3.19
N VAL A 556 27.50 -24.20 2.83
CA VAL A 556 26.50 -23.49 2.03
C VAL A 556 27.19 -22.78 0.85
N PRO A 557 26.47 -22.52 -0.26
CA PRO A 557 27.02 -21.73 -1.36
C PRO A 557 27.47 -20.34 -0.91
N VAL A 558 28.62 -19.90 -1.43
CA VAL A 558 29.21 -18.59 -1.13
C VAL A 558 29.11 -17.68 -2.34
N VAL A 559 28.52 -16.51 -2.18
CA VAL A 559 28.34 -15.54 -3.28
C VAL A 559 29.28 -14.35 -3.06
N PRO A 560 30.29 -14.16 -3.92
CA PRO A 560 31.14 -12.98 -3.87
C PRO A 560 30.39 -11.75 -4.38
N MET A 561 30.50 -10.65 -3.65
CA MET A 561 29.92 -9.38 -4.04
C MET A 561 30.95 -8.26 -3.98
N ALA A 562 30.81 -7.28 -4.88
CA ALA A 562 31.62 -6.07 -4.88
C ALA A 562 30.76 -4.81 -4.86
N LEU A 563 31.14 -3.88 -3.98
CA LEU A 563 30.66 -2.51 -3.95
C LEU A 563 31.67 -1.60 -4.67
N GLN A 564 31.25 -1.06 -5.81
CA GLN A 564 32.03 -0.16 -6.64
C GLN A 564 31.60 1.30 -6.42
N GLY A 565 32.55 2.24 -6.46
CA GLY A 565 32.25 3.69 -6.46
C GLY A 565 31.93 4.33 -5.11
N LEU A 566 32.01 3.58 -4.00
CA LEU A 566 31.77 4.10 -2.64
C LEU A 566 32.97 4.84 -2.04
N TRP A 567 34.20 4.54 -2.48
CA TRP A 567 35.40 5.25 -2.04
C TRP A 567 35.40 6.69 -2.57
N GLY A 568 35.59 7.67 -1.67
CA GLY A 568 35.45 9.10 -1.98
C GLY A 568 34.07 9.68 -1.66
N SER A 569 33.09 8.86 -1.28
CA SER A 569 31.76 9.33 -0.84
C SER A 569 31.80 9.97 0.56
N TYR A 570 30.75 10.71 0.94
CA TYR A 570 30.63 11.38 2.25
C TYR A 570 30.82 10.43 3.45
N PHE A 571 30.44 9.17 3.29
CA PHE A 571 30.45 8.14 4.34
C PHE A 571 31.71 7.26 4.34
N SER A 572 32.65 7.45 3.41
CA SER A 572 33.96 6.75 3.41
C SER A 572 35.03 7.53 4.17
N ARG A 573 36.14 6.87 4.54
CA ARG A 573 37.30 7.50 5.21
C ARG A 573 38.24 8.30 4.29
N HIS A 574 37.92 8.39 3.01
CA HIS A 574 38.73 9.12 2.03
C HIS A 574 38.75 10.63 2.33
N GLY A 575 39.93 11.18 2.59
CA GLY A 575 40.13 12.62 2.86
C GLY A 575 39.74 13.09 4.28
N GLY A 576 39.63 12.19 5.25
CA GLY A 576 39.35 12.51 6.66
C GLY A 576 38.35 11.56 7.33
N LYS A 577 37.96 11.83 8.58
CA LYS A 577 36.94 11.03 9.27
C LYS A 577 35.60 11.09 8.50
N ALA A 578 34.97 9.92 8.33
CA ALA A 578 33.66 9.81 7.68
C ALA A 578 32.63 10.74 8.36
N MET A 579 31.70 11.29 7.56
CA MET A 579 30.61 12.17 8.03
C MET A 579 31.02 13.55 8.61
N LEU A 580 32.31 13.91 8.56
CA LEU A 580 32.82 15.21 9.03
C LEU A 580 33.33 16.12 7.89
N LYS A 581 33.13 15.72 6.64
CA LYS A 581 33.62 16.40 5.43
C LYS A 581 32.47 17.03 4.64
N LEU A 582 32.69 18.16 3.98
CA LEU A 582 31.72 18.68 3.00
C LEU A 582 31.50 17.67 1.86
N PRO A 583 30.27 17.38 1.44
CA PRO A 583 29.99 16.40 0.40
C PRO A 583 30.53 16.87 -0.96
N LYS A 584 31.69 16.34 -1.39
CA LYS A 584 32.31 16.68 -2.69
C LYS A 584 31.62 16.05 -3.91
N ARG A 585 30.82 15.00 -3.71
CA ARG A 585 30.04 14.31 -4.75
C ARG A 585 28.61 14.11 -4.27
N PHE A 586 27.73 15.06 -4.57
CA PHE A 586 26.29 14.84 -4.50
C PHE A 586 25.93 13.87 -5.64
N TRP A 587 25.30 12.72 -5.33
CA TRP A 587 25.03 11.59 -6.25
C TRP A 587 26.24 10.76 -6.67
N SER A 588 26.85 10.04 -5.71
CA SER A 588 27.85 9.02 -6.05
C SER A 588 27.18 7.86 -6.79
N LYS A 589 27.68 7.54 -7.99
CA LYS A 589 27.30 6.33 -8.74
C LYS A 589 27.90 5.13 -8.00
N VAL A 590 27.05 4.24 -7.53
CA VAL A 590 27.45 3.02 -6.81
C VAL A 590 26.95 1.83 -7.60
N THR A 591 27.79 0.83 -7.81
CA THR A 591 27.38 -0.43 -8.42
C THR A 591 27.51 -1.54 -7.38
N VAL A 592 26.45 -2.31 -7.20
CA VAL A 592 26.46 -3.56 -6.45
C VAL A 592 26.50 -4.70 -7.47
N VAL A 593 27.58 -5.46 -7.46
CA VAL A 593 27.81 -6.59 -8.38
C VAL A 593 27.84 -7.88 -7.56
N ALA A 594 27.16 -8.93 -8.03
CA ALA A 594 27.27 -10.28 -7.46
C ALA A 594 27.86 -11.25 -8.49
N GLY A 595 28.91 -11.97 -8.12
CA GLY A 595 29.47 -13.04 -8.92
C GLY A 595 28.70 -14.35 -8.78
N PRO A 596 29.04 -15.37 -9.58
CA PRO A 596 28.43 -16.69 -9.47
C PRO A 596 28.68 -17.30 -8.08
N ALA A 597 27.71 -18.08 -7.61
CA ALA A 597 27.85 -18.81 -6.35
C ALA A 597 28.97 -19.86 -6.46
N VAL A 598 29.85 -19.89 -5.48
CA VAL A 598 30.96 -20.84 -5.35
C VAL A 598 30.55 -21.92 -4.34
N GLU A 599 30.78 -23.17 -4.70
CA GLU A 599 30.52 -24.31 -3.82
C GLU A 599 31.43 -24.26 -2.58
N PRO A 600 30.95 -24.71 -1.40
CA PRO A 600 31.65 -24.54 -0.13
C PRO A 600 33.03 -25.19 -0.10
N GLU A 601 33.27 -26.26 -0.86
CA GLU A 601 34.58 -26.93 -0.94
C GLU A 601 35.62 -26.08 -1.68
N GLN A 602 35.20 -25.18 -2.56
CA GLN A 602 36.06 -24.34 -3.40
C GLN A 602 36.21 -22.91 -2.84
N ALA A 603 35.28 -22.49 -1.97
CA ALA A 603 35.20 -21.14 -1.42
C ALA A 603 36.23 -20.86 -0.31
N THR A 604 37.52 -20.98 -0.61
CA THR A 604 38.61 -20.60 0.32
C THR A 604 38.73 -19.09 0.48
N SER A 605 39.20 -18.60 1.63
CA SER A 605 39.39 -17.15 1.89
C SER A 605 40.20 -16.43 0.80
N GLU A 606 41.23 -17.07 0.24
CA GLU A 606 42.04 -16.51 -0.84
C GLU A 606 41.31 -16.47 -2.18
N HIS A 607 40.67 -17.59 -2.57
CA HIS A 607 39.89 -17.66 -3.80
C HIS A 607 38.78 -16.60 -3.81
N MET A 608 38.02 -16.55 -2.71
CA MET A 608 36.93 -15.61 -2.53
C MET A 608 37.38 -14.14 -2.53
N ARG A 609 38.57 -13.85 -1.99
CA ARG A 609 39.16 -12.51 -2.07
C ARG A 609 39.47 -12.11 -3.51
N ASN A 610 40.06 -13.02 -4.29
CA ASN A 610 40.41 -12.77 -5.68
C ASN A 610 39.15 -12.53 -6.54
N GLU A 611 38.07 -13.28 -6.29
CA GLU A 611 36.78 -13.04 -6.94
C GLU A 611 36.21 -11.64 -6.60
N VAL A 612 36.23 -11.22 -5.34
CA VAL A 612 35.75 -9.87 -4.96
C VAL A 612 36.63 -8.77 -5.58
N ILE A 613 37.95 -8.97 -5.67
CA ILE A 613 38.85 -8.03 -6.36
C ILE A 613 38.51 -7.93 -7.84
N ARG A 614 38.29 -9.05 -8.51
CA ARG A 614 37.92 -9.12 -9.93
C ARG A 614 36.59 -8.38 -10.18
N LEU A 615 35.56 -8.68 -9.39
CA LEU A 615 34.26 -8.02 -9.47
C LEU A 615 34.35 -6.51 -9.19
N ARG A 616 35.31 -6.06 -8.39
CA ARG A 616 35.54 -4.63 -8.15
C ARG A 616 36.29 -3.95 -9.31
N ALA A 617 37.19 -4.67 -9.98
CA ALA A 617 38.04 -4.18 -11.06
C ALA A 617 37.30 -4.09 -12.40
N ASP A 618 36.28 -4.92 -12.63
CA ASP A 618 35.41 -4.86 -13.81
C ASP A 618 34.59 -3.55 -13.82
N ARG A 619 35.21 -2.51 -14.38
CA ARG A 619 34.55 -1.26 -14.79
C ARG A 619 34.29 -1.30 -16.29
N PRO A 620 33.07 -1.04 -16.78
CA PRO A 620 32.92 -0.45 -18.10
C PRO A 620 33.45 1.00 -18.12
#